data_AF-A0A6F8YHI1-F1
#
_entry.id   AF-A0A6F8YHI1-F1
#
_cell.length_a   1.000
_cell.length_b   1.000
_cell.length_c   1.000
_cell.angle_alpha   90.00
_cell.angle_beta   90.00
_cell.angle_gamma   90.00
#
_symmetry.space_group_name_H-M   'P 1'
#
loop_
_entity.id
_entity.type
_entity.pdbx_description
1 polymer ?
#
loop_
_entity_poly.entity_id
_entity_poly.type
_entity_poly.pdbx_seq_one_letter_code
_entity_poly.pdbx_strand_id
1 'polypeptide(L)'
;MAPRPQGEITRGTTNPNRLRRVDNWIAATLGDTLREAADPLVIDLGYGESPVTAVELRARLAAAVRPDVRVVGLEIDPARVAAAAPMADPPGLTFLRGGFELAGLRPAVVRAFNVLRQYGSRP
;
A
#
# COMPACT_ATOMS: atom_id res chain seq x y z
N MET A 1 1.27 9.75 21.75
CA MET A 1 2.50 9.34 21.06
C MET A 1 2.09 8.36 19.97
N ALA A 2 2.43 8.60 18.70
CA ALA A 2 2.08 7.67 17.63
C ALA A 2 2.78 6.31 17.90
N PRO A 3 2.09 5.17 17.72
CA PRO A 3 2.67 3.85 17.95
C PRO A 3 3.91 3.67 17.07
N ARG A 4 4.89 2.90 17.58
CA ARG A 4 6.08 2.56 16.81
C ARG A 4 5.67 1.65 15.64
N PRO A 5 6.17 1.88 14.42
CA PRO A 5 5.87 1.01 13.29
C PRO A 5 6.30 -0.44 13.56
N GLN A 6 5.45 -1.38 13.17
CA GLN A 6 5.66 -2.82 13.34
C GLN A 6 6.01 -3.45 11.99
N GLY A 7 7.19 -4.02 11.86
CA GLY A 7 7.65 -4.53 10.57
C GLY A 7 9.18 -4.54 10.50
N GLU A 8 9.74 -5.03 9.40
CA GLU A 8 11.14 -4.76 9.03
C GLU A 8 11.21 -4.14 7.63
N ILE A 9 12.31 -3.47 7.34
CA ILE A 9 12.52 -2.78 6.06
C ILE A 9 12.70 -3.81 4.94
N THR A 10 11.93 -3.68 3.86
CA THR A 10 12.03 -4.57 2.69
C THR A 10 13.33 -4.32 1.91
N ARG A 11 13.93 -5.41 1.38
CA ARG A 11 15.14 -5.41 0.54
C ARG A 11 14.81 -5.72 -0.93
N GLY A 12 15.46 -5.04 -1.87
CA GLY A 12 15.40 -5.28 -3.32
C GLY A 12 14.88 -4.09 -4.14
N THR A 13 15.18 -4.07 -5.44
CA THR A 13 14.76 -3.01 -6.37
C THR A 13 13.31 -3.20 -6.82
N THR A 14 12.61 -2.09 -7.03
CA THR A 14 11.21 -2.08 -7.46
C THR A 14 11.10 -1.64 -8.92
N ASN A 15 10.89 -2.61 -9.82
CA ASN A 15 10.65 -2.32 -11.24
C ASN A 15 9.19 -1.89 -11.47
N PRO A 16 8.93 -0.95 -12.41
CA PRO A 16 7.57 -0.63 -12.85
C PRO A 16 6.80 -1.88 -13.28
N ASN A 17 5.49 -1.88 -13.05
CA ASN A 17 4.55 -2.96 -13.40
C ASN A 17 4.83 -4.32 -12.77
N ARG A 18 5.76 -4.42 -11.80
CA ARG A 18 6.10 -5.68 -11.14
C ARG A 18 4.88 -6.37 -10.50
N LEU A 19 3.91 -5.60 -9.99
CA LEU A 19 2.71 -6.11 -9.33
C LEU A 19 1.44 -6.06 -10.18
N ARG A 20 1.53 -5.72 -11.47
CA ARG A 20 0.36 -5.53 -12.34
C ARG A 20 -0.63 -6.70 -12.32
N ARG A 21 -0.14 -7.95 -12.28
CA ARG A 21 -1.00 -9.14 -12.21
C ARG A 21 -1.81 -9.20 -10.91
N VAL A 22 -1.19 -8.80 -9.80
CA VAL A 22 -1.83 -8.73 -8.49
C VAL A 22 -2.87 -7.62 -8.48
N ASP A 23 -2.53 -6.44 -9.01
CA ASP A 23 -3.44 -5.29 -9.05
C ASP A 23 -4.71 -5.62 -9.84
N ASN A 24 -4.54 -6.28 -10.99
CA ASN A 24 -5.66 -6.73 -11.81
C ASN A 24 -6.50 -7.79 -11.07
N TRP A 25 -5.86 -8.69 -10.31
CA TRP A 25 -6.58 -9.66 -9.49
C TRP A 25 -7.38 -8.97 -8.38
N ILE A 26 -6.81 -7.97 -7.70
CA ILE A 26 -7.52 -7.18 -6.68
C ILE A 26 -8.74 -6.49 -7.32
N ALA A 27 -8.55 -5.81 -8.46
CA ALA A 27 -9.64 -5.13 -9.14
C ALA A 27 -10.77 -6.08 -9.57
N ALA A 28 -10.41 -7.28 -10.04
CA ALA A 28 -11.37 -8.27 -10.50
C ALA A 28 -12.09 -9.01 -9.35
N THR A 29 -11.37 -9.36 -8.30
CA THR A 29 -11.88 -10.26 -7.23
C THR A 29 -12.37 -9.50 -6.01
N LEU A 30 -11.78 -8.35 -5.69
CA LEU A 30 -12.16 -7.50 -4.55
C LEU A 30 -12.85 -6.20 -4.99
N GLY A 31 -13.15 -6.08 -6.29
CA GLY A 31 -13.80 -4.90 -6.86
C GLY A 31 -15.14 -4.58 -6.20
N ASP A 32 -15.98 -5.59 -5.95
CA ASP A 32 -17.29 -5.39 -5.32
C ASP A 32 -17.15 -4.93 -3.87
N THR A 33 -16.23 -5.51 -3.10
CA THR A 33 -15.91 -5.05 -1.74
C THR A 33 -15.53 -3.56 -1.71
N LEU A 34 -14.74 -3.11 -2.68
CA LEU A 34 -14.35 -1.70 -2.79
C LEU A 34 -15.47 -0.79 -3.29
N ARG A 35 -16.33 -1.28 -4.19
CA ARG A 35 -17.52 -0.53 -4.66
C ARG A 35 -18.54 -0.33 -3.54
N GLU A 36 -18.74 -1.33 -2.70
CA GLU A 36 -19.70 -1.30 -1.59
C GLU A 36 -19.16 -0.60 -0.33
N ALA A 37 -17.84 -0.47 -0.20
CA ALA A 37 -17.23 0.18 0.96
C ALA A 37 -17.68 1.65 1.09
N ALA A 38 -18.19 2.02 2.26
CA ALA A 38 -18.48 3.41 2.61
C ALA A 38 -17.19 4.26 2.60
N ASP A 39 -16.07 3.65 2.98
CA ASP A 39 -14.72 4.22 2.85
C ASP A 39 -13.82 3.25 2.06
N PRO A 40 -13.57 3.48 0.75
CA PRO A 40 -12.81 2.58 -0.12
C PRO A 40 -11.29 2.76 0.08
N LEU A 41 -10.83 2.58 1.32
CA LEU A 41 -9.43 2.70 1.69
C LEU A 41 -8.67 1.40 1.42
N VAL A 42 -7.56 1.52 0.71
CA VAL A 42 -6.60 0.44 0.42
C VAL A 42 -5.24 0.80 0.99
N ILE A 43 -4.56 -0.17 1.59
CA ILE A 43 -3.18 0.00 2.07
C ILE A 43 -2.23 -0.83 1.20
N ASP A 44 -1.16 -0.20 0.72
CA ASP A 44 0.03 -0.88 0.20
C ASP A 44 1.08 -0.94 1.30
N LEU A 45 1.22 -2.09 1.95
CA LEU A 45 2.08 -2.29 3.10
C LEU A 45 3.50 -2.65 2.66
N GLY A 46 4.46 -1.80 3.02
CA GLY A 46 5.88 -1.98 2.74
C GLY A 46 6.21 -1.80 1.27
N TYR A 47 5.89 -0.64 0.70
CA TYR A 47 6.12 -0.34 -0.72
C TYR A 47 7.60 -0.36 -1.12
N GLY A 48 8.53 -0.31 -0.16
CA GLY A 48 9.96 -0.48 -0.39
C GLY A 48 10.65 0.79 -0.86
N GLU A 49 11.75 0.64 -1.60
CA GLU A 49 12.63 1.75 -2.00
C GLU A 49 11.94 2.79 -2.88
N SER A 50 11.01 2.36 -3.74
CA SER A 50 10.26 3.24 -4.63
C SER A 50 8.76 3.11 -4.40
N PRO A 51 8.01 4.21 -4.32
CA PRO A 51 6.56 4.20 -4.11
C PRO A 51 5.76 3.81 -5.37
N VAL A 52 6.43 3.46 -6.47
CA VAL A 52 5.78 3.25 -7.79
C VAL A 52 4.67 2.18 -7.72
N THR A 53 4.79 1.18 -6.87
CA THR A 53 3.75 0.15 -6.71
C THR A 53 2.47 0.71 -6.13
N ALA A 54 2.53 1.67 -5.22
CA ALA A 54 1.36 2.32 -4.63
C ALA A 54 0.69 3.26 -5.64
N VAL A 55 1.49 4.00 -6.42
CA VAL A 55 1.02 4.86 -7.52
C VAL A 55 0.26 4.03 -8.56
N GLU A 56 0.87 2.93 -9.01
CA GLU A 56 0.27 2.05 -10.00
C GLU A 56 -1.00 1.36 -9.50
N LEU A 57 -1.01 0.92 -8.23
CA LEU A 57 -2.20 0.35 -7.60
C LEU A 57 -3.35 1.37 -7.60
N ARG A 58 -3.07 2.61 -7.18
CA ARG A 58 -4.07 3.69 -7.15
C ARG A 58 -4.63 3.97 -8.53
N ALA A 59 -3.78 4.10 -9.54
CA ALA A 59 -4.22 4.36 -10.91
C ALA A 59 -5.14 3.26 -11.43
N ARG A 60 -4.77 1.98 -11.19
CA ARG A 60 -5.57 0.83 -11.63
C ARG A 60 -6.92 0.73 -10.95
N LEU A 61 -6.95 0.85 -9.62
CA LEU A 61 -8.21 0.75 -8.87
C LEU A 61 -9.16 1.89 -9.21
N ALA A 62 -8.67 3.10 -9.44
CA ALA A 62 -9.53 4.19 -9.85
C ALA A 62 -10.12 4.02 -11.24
N ALA A 63 -9.34 3.46 -12.17
CA ALA A 63 -9.82 3.19 -13.52
C ALA A 63 -10.81 2.02 -13.57
N ALA A 64 -10.57 0.95 -12.80
CA ALA A 64 -11.31 -0.31 -12.93
C ALA A 64 -12.45 -0.49 -11.89
N VAL A 65 -12.41 0.23 -10.78
CA VAL A 65 -13.30 -0.02 -9.64
C VAL A 65 -14.13 1.21 -9.29
N ARG A 66 -13.50 2.27 -8.77
CA ARG A 66 -14.17 3.55 -8.44
C ARG A 66 -13.15 4.69 -8.33
N PRO A 67 -13.46 5.88 -8.88
CA PRO A 67 -12.48 6.97 -9.01
C PRO A 67 -12.03 7.59 -7.68
N ASP A 68 -12.81 7.44 -6.62
CA ASP A 68 -12.57 7.98 -5.27
C ASP A 68 -11.89 6.99 -4.31
N VAL A 69 -11.43 5.83 -4.81
CA VAL A 69 -10.60 4.91 -4.02
C VAL A 69 -9.38 5.65 -3.45
N ARG A 70 -9.07 5.41 -2.18
CA ARG A 70 -7.90 5.99 -1.51
C ARG A 70 -6.85 4.91 -1.31
N VAL A 71 -5.61 5.21 -1.68
CA VAL A 71 -4.47 4.34 -1.40
C VAL A 71 -3.54 5.03 -0.42
N VAL A 72 -3.17 4.32 0.63
CA VAL A 72 -2.11 4.73 1.56
C VAL A 72 -0.94 3.78 1.39
N GLY A 73 0.20 4.31 0.94
CA GLY A 73 1.46 3.59 0.99
C GLY A 73 2.06 3.67 2.40
N LEU A 74 2.26 2.53 3.05
CA LEU A 74 2.92 2.45 4.35
C LEU A 74 4.36 1.98 4.21
N GLU A 75 5.27 2.68 4.87
CA GLU A 75 6.67 2.29 5.00
C GLU A 75 7.21 2.67 6.38
N ILE A 76 8.15 1.88 6.89
CA ILE A 76 8.68 2.01 8.25
C ILE A 76 9.82 3.03 8.30
N ASP A 77 10.59 3.09 7.21
CA ASP A 77 11.71 4.00 7.04
C ASP A 77 11.20 5.42 6.74
N PRO A 78 11.41 6.39 7.66
CA PRO A 78 10.97 7.76 7.45
C PRO A 78 11.63 8.44 6.25
N ALA A 79 12.86 8.04 5.86
CA ALA A 79 13.52 8.59 4.68
C ALA A 79 12.82 8.16 3.39
N ARG A 80 12.36 6.90 3.32
CA ARG A 80 11.57 6.41 2.18
C ARG A 80 10.18 7.05 2.12
N VAL A 81 9.57 7.36 3.26
CA VAL A 81 8.32 8.13 3.32
C VAL A 81 8.52 9.55 2.79
N ALA A 82 9.58 10.23 3.24
CA ALA A 82 9.90 11.57 2.76
C ALA A 82 10.21 11.58 1.25
N ALA A 83 10.96 10.59 0.76
CA ALA A 83 11.27 10.45 -0.66
C ALA A 83 10.02 10.19 -1.54
N ALA A 84 8.96 9.60 -0.97
CA ALA A 84 7.72 9.34 -1.69
C ALA A 84 6.79 10.55 -1.81
N ALA A 85 6.97 11.58 -0.97
CA ALA A 85 6.10 12.75 -0.89
C ALA A 85 5.82 13.44 -2.25
N PRO A 86 6.79 13.60 -3.17
CA PRO A 86 6.52 14.21 -4.48
C PRO A 86 5.53 13.43 -5.35
N MET A 87 5.31 12.14 -5.08
CA MET A 87 4.37 11.29 -5.83
C MET A 87 2.98 11.21 -5.17
N ALA A 88 2.77 11.90 -4.06
CA ALA A 88 1.46 11.95 -3.42
C ALA A 88 0.47 12.76 -4.27
N ASP A 89 -0.79 12.33 -4.25
CA ASP A 89 -1.90 13.02 -4.92
C ASP A 89 -3.13 12.97 -3.99
N PRO A 90 -3.16 13.77 -2.92
CA PRO A 90 -4.25 13.72 -1.95
C PRO A 90 -5.58 14.21 -2.55
N PRO A 91 -6.72 13.59 -2.18
CA PRO A 91 -6.86 12.54 -1.17
C PRO A 91 -6.66 11.11 -1.71
N GLY A 92 -6.41 10.95 -3.02
CA GLY A 92 -6.38 9.65 -3.69
C GLY A 92 -5.16 8.79 -3.35
N LEU A 93 -3.99 9.41 -3.14
CA LEU A 93 -2.75 8.75 -2.78
C LEU A 93 -1.99 9.52 -1.72
N THR A 94 -1.70 8.88 -0.59
CA THR A 94 -0.83 9.43 0.45
C THR A 94 0.20 8.40 0.92
N PHE A 95 1.27 8.88 1.55
CA PHE A 95 2.32 8.05 2.13
C PHE A 95 2.45 8.35 3.62
N LEU A 96 2.39 7.32 4.44
CA LEU A 96 2.48 7.46 5.89
C LEU A 96 3.54 6.51 6.45
N ARG A 97 4.15 6.94 7.54
CA ARG A 97 5.01 6.05 8.32
C ARG A 97 4.15 5.06 9.09
N GLY A 98 4.40 3.77 8.88
CA GLY A 98 3.67 2.71 9.56
C GLY A 98 4.05 1.31 9.06
N GLY A 99 3.51 0.31 9.74
CA GLY A 99 3.72 -1.11 9.46
C GLY A 99 2.45 -1.92 9.67
N PHE A 100 2.55 -3.10 10.27
CA PHE A 100 1.43 -4.02 10.51
C PHE A 100 0.33 -3.46 11.42
N GLU A 101 0.61 -2.41 12.20
CA GLU A 101 -0.39 -1.64 12.94
C GLU A 101 -1.24 -0.71 12.05
N LEU A 102 -0.93 -0.68 10.75
CA LEU A 102 -1.65 0.04 9.69
C LEU A 102 -1.78 1.56 9.95
N ALA A 103 -0.85 2.13 10.73
CA ALA A 103 -0.95 3.50 11.23
C ALA A 103 -2.29 3.81 11.95
N GLY A 104 -2.96 2.78 12.48
CA GLY A 104 -4.28 2.90 13.12
C GLY A 104 -5.45 3.01 12.13
N LEU A 105 -5.21 2.90 10.83
CA LEU A 105 -6.23 2.95 9.78
C LEU A 105 -7.07 1.66 9.71
N ARG A 106 -8.24 1.76 9.09
CA ARG A 106 -9.18 0.64 8.90
C ARG A 106 -9.49 0.46 7.41
N PRO A 107 -8.58 -0.14 6.62
CA PRO A 107 -8.78 -0.32 5.19
C PRO A 107 -9.79 -1.43 4.88
N ALA A 108 -10.43 -1.33 3.72
CA ALA A 108 -11.19 -2.44 3.13
C ALA A 108 -10.28 -3.53 2.57
N VAL A 109 -9.10 -3.14 2.05
CA VAL A 109 -8.11 -4.06 1.45
C VAL A 109 -6.70 -3.70 1.90
N VAL A 110 -5.90 -4.72 2.25
CA VAL A 110 -4.45 -4.58 2.45
C VAL A 110 -3.73 -5.43 1.42
N ARG A 111 -2.84 -4.80 0.64
CA ARG A 111 -1.85 -5.47 -0.21
C ARG A 111 -0.52 -5.51 0.54
N ALA A 112 0.03 -6.70 0.78
CA ALA A 112 1.28 -6.89 1.50
C ALA A 112 2.19 -7.88 0.77
N PHE A 113 3.22 -7.38 0.07
CA PHE A 113 4.13 -8.22 -0.72
C PHE A 113 5.56 -8.15 -0.20
N ASN A 114 6.16 -9.32 0.05
CA ASN A 114 7.54 -9.49 0.52
C ASN A 114 7.85 -8.92 1.92
N VAL A 115 6.84 -8.44 2.65
CA VAL A 115 7.01 -7.88 4.01
C VAL A 115 7.27 -8.93 5.09
N LEU A 116 7.02 -10.21 4.80
CA LEU A 116 7.19 -11.30 5.78
C LEU A 116 8.53 -12.04 5.67
N ARG A 117 9.31 -11.83 4.60
CA ARG A 117 10.50 -12.66 4.26
C ARG A 117 11.64 -12.62 5.28
N GLN A 118 11.56 -11.64 6.15
CA GLN A 118 12.57 -11.21 7.09
C GLN A 118 12.21 -11.64 8.52
N TYR A 119 10.96 -12.03 8.74
CA TYR A 119 10.53 -12.74 9.92
C TYR A 119 10.92 -14.21 9.79
N GLY A 120 11.77 -14.69 10.69
CA GLY A 120 12.02 -16.12 10.83
C GLY A 120 10.73 -16.86 11.14
N SER A 121 10.55 -18.06 10.58
CA SER A 121 9.55 -18.98 11.10
C SER A 121 10.00 -19.40 12.50
N ARG A 122 9.25 -18.99 13.53
CA ARG A 122 9.36 -19.67 14.82
C ARG A 122 8.75 -21.07 14.63
N PRO A 123 9.47 -22.16 14.99
CA PRO A 123 8.86 -23.49 15.02
C PRO A 123 7.70 -23.55 16.01
#